data_AF-A0A3D1ACV9-F1
#
_entry.id   AF-A0A3D1ACV9-F1
#
_cell.length_a   1.000
_cell.length_b   1.000
_cell.length_c   1.000
_cell.angle_alpha   90.00
_cell.angle_beta   90.00
_cell.angle_gamma   90.00
#
_symmetry.space_group_name_H-M   'P 1'
#
loop_
_entity.id
_entity.type
_entity.pdbx_description
1 polymer ?
#
loop_
_entity_poly.entity_id
_entity_poly.type
_entity_poly.pdbx_seq_one_letter_code
_entity_poly.pdbx_strand_id
1 'polypeptide(L)'
;MTIQDIQLIHGQIIKSLDKRELNAAFDSLNDFIARSQAYLFQDELNSLQENYKRLLYYYTEGSRDPMQTKIYNELTASAYELNDRIKLKLLVAKSPNLYFVGQRAFTIYPESLEKLNDAIISSYE
;
A
#
# COMPACT_ATOMS: atom_id res chain seq x y z
N MET A 1 17.70 5.36 6.71
CA MET A 1 17.01 5.38 5.40
C MET A 1 16.80 6.82 4.93
N THR A 2 17.19 7.15 3.70
CA THR A 2 17.07 8.46 3.05
C THR A 2 15.76 8.59 2.25
N ILE A 3 15.44 9.79 1.74
CA ILE A 3 14.30 9.99 0.82
C ILE A 3 14.49 9.22 -0.50
N GLN A 4 15.72 9.17 -1.01
CA GLN A 4 16.05 8.41 -2.22
C GLN A 4 15.86 6.91 -1.99
N ASP A 5 16.26 6.39 -0.82
CA ASP A 5 16.03 4.98 -0.46
C ASP A 5 14.53 4.65 -0.42
N ILE A 6 13.71 5.55 0.15
CA ILE A 6 12.24 5.39 0.19
C ILE A 6 11.67 5.27 -1.23
N GLN A 7 12.07 6.17 -2.12
CA GLN A 7 11.59 6.17 -3.51
C GLN A 7 12.05 4.94 -4.29
N LEU A 8 13.30 4.50 -4.07
CA LEU A 8 13.85 3.32 -4.72
C LEU A 8 13.10 2.05 -4.30
N ILE A 9 12.94 1.82 -2.99
CA ILE A 9 12.25 0.62 -2.47
C ILE A 9 10.78 0.62 -2.89
N HIS A 10 10.09 1.76 -2.79
CA HIS A 10 8.72 1.92 -3.27
C HIS A 10 8.57 1.53 -4.75
N GLY A 11 9.47 2.00 -5.61
CA GLY A 11 9.46 1.66 -7.03
C GLY A 11 9.80 0.20 -7.32
N GLN A 12 10.62 -0.46 -6.48
CA GLN A 12 10.89 -1.90 -6.59
C GLN A 12 9.63 -2.71 -6.27
N ILE A 13 8.90 -2.35 -5.21
CA ILE A 13 7.65 -3.01 -4.83
C ILE A 13 6.61 -2.87 -5.94
N ILE A 14 6.44 -1.67 -6.51
CA ILE A 14 5.55 -1.45 -7.67
C ILE A 14 5.92 -2.39 -8.83
N LYS A 15 7.20 -2.48 -9.18
CA LYS A 15 7.64 -3.37 -10.28
C LYS A 15 7.30 -4.84 -10.02
N SER A 16 7.42 -5.32 -8.79
CA SER A 16 7.04 -6.69 -8.43
C SER A 16 5.52 -6.89 -8.54
N LEU A 17 4.73 -5.91 -8.09
CA LEU A 17 3.27 -5.95 -8.17
C LEU A 17 2.78 -5.91 -9.63
N ASP A 18 3.37 -5.08 -10.49
CA ASP A 18 3.07 -5.01 -11.93
C ASP A 18 3.34 -6.34 -12.64
N LYS A 19 4.36 -7.06 -12.19
CA LYS A 19 4.72 -8.41 -12.68
C LYS A 19 3.87 -9.53 -12.09
N ARG A 20 2.90 -9.23 -11.22
CA ARG A 20 2.09 -10.22 -10.49
C ARG A 20 2.93 -11.13 -9.57
N GLU A 21 4.04 -10.63 -9.08
CA GLU A 21 4.97 -11.34 -8.18
C GLU A 21 4.66 -10.98 -6.71
N LEU A 22 3.47 -11.34 -6.21
CA LEU A 22 3.01 -10.95 -4.86
C LEU A 22 3.95 -11.39 -3.73
N ASN A 23 4.55 -12.58 -3.82
CA ASN A 23 5.53 -13.02 -2.81
C ASN A 23 6.75 -12.08 -2.77
N ALA A 24 7.32 -11.75 -3.93
CA ALA A 24 8.47 -10.85 -4.01
C ALA A 24 8.11 -9.43 -3.52
N ALA A 25 6.89 -8.97 -3.79
CA ALA A 25 6.38 -7.71 -3.27
C ALA A 25 6.23 -7.74 -1.74
N PHE A 26 5.69 -8.82 -1.17
CA PHE A 26 5.56 -8.97 0.29
C PHE A 26 6.90 -9.10 1.00
N ASP A 27 7.88 -9.78 0.42
CA ASP A 27 9.24 -9.84 0.96
C ASP A 27 9.87 -8.44 0.98
N SER A 28 9.72 -7.71 -0.13
CA SER A 28 10.19 -6.32 -0.24
C SER A 28 9.48 -5.38 0.75
N LEU A 29 8.18 -5.58 0.99
CA LEU A 29 7.40 -4.83 1.98
C LEU A 29 7.85 -5.13 3.41
N ASN A 30 8.13 -6.40 3.74
CA ASN A 30 8.68 -6.79 5.04
C ASN A 30 10.03 -6.12 5.28
N ASP A 31 10.93 -6.17 4.29
CA ASP A 31 12.22 -5.50 4.35
C ASP A 31 12.06 -3.98 4.48
N PHE A 32 11.08 -3.39 3.78
CA PHE A 32 10.81 -1.95 3.85
C PHE A 32 10.34 -1.54 5.24
N ILE A 33 9.42 -2.30 5.84
CA ILE A 33 8.92 -2.08 7.21
C ILE A 33 10.06 -2.24 8.22
N ALA A 34 10.84 -3.32 8.13
CA ALA A 34 11.94 -3.58 9.06
C ALA A 34 13.04 -2.51 8.99
N ARG A 35 13.46 -2.11 7.78
CA ARG A 35 14.48 -1.06 7.57
C ARG A 35 14.03 0.33 8.00
N SER A 36 12.74 0.60 7.88
CA SER A 36 12.15 1.91 8.20
C SER A 36 11.56 2.00 9.60
N GLN A 37 11.51 0.87 10.33
CA GLN A 37 10.90 0.71 11.65
C GLN A 37 9.40 1.07 11.67
N ALA A 38 8.71 0.93 10.53
CA ALA A 38 7.29 1.25 10.39
C ALA A 38 6.37 0.11 10.85
N TYR A 39 6.65 -0.49 12.01
CA TYR A 39 6.04 -1.75 12.47
C TYR A 39 4.53 -1.72 12.67
N LEU A 40 3.91 -0.53 12.72
CA LEU A 40 2.45 -0.37 12.73
C LEU A 40 1.75 -0.99 11.51
N PHE A 41 2.49 -1.24 10.42
CA PHE A 41 1.97 -1.85 9.19
C PHE A 41 2.21 -3.36 9.13
N GLN A 42 2.88 -3.94 10.14
CA GLN A 42 3.27 -5.35 10.11
C GLN A 42 2.06 -6.29 10.18
N ASP A 43 1.09 -6.00 11.04
CA ASP A 43 -0.11 -6.84 11.19
C ASP A 43 -0.94 -6.86 9.90
N GLU A 44 -1.03 -5.72 9.21
CA GLU A 44 -1.70 -5.61 7.93
C GLU A 44 -0.97 -6.41 6.84
N LEU A 45 0.36 -6.31 6.76
CA LEU A 45 1.16 -7.11 5.85
C LEU A 45 1.01 -8.62 6.12
N ASN A 46 1.04 -9.03 7.39
CA ASN A 46 0.85 -10.42 7.80
C ASN A 46 -0.52 -10.95 7.33
N SER A 47 -1.58 -10.15 7.52
CA SER A 47 -2.93 -10.51 7.04
C SER A 47 -2.98 -10.70 5.52
N LEU A 48 -2.35 -9.81 4.74
CA LEU A 48 -2.25 -9.94 3.28
C LEU A 48 -1.51 -11.22 2.87
N GLN A 49 -0.38 -11.53 3.54
CA GLN A 49 0.39 -12.75 3.29
C GLN A 49 -0.42 -14.02 3.62
N GLU A 50 -1.13 -14.03 4.74
CA GLU A 50 -2.00 -15.16 5.12
C GLU A 50 -3.15 -15.35 4.12
N ASN A 51 -3.81 -14.27 3.70
CA ASN A 51 -4.85 -14.31 2.68
C ASN A 51 -4.32 -14.85 1.35
N TYR A 52 -3.14 -14.42 0.94
CA TYR A 52 -2.50 -14.94 -0.27
C TYR A 52 -2.15 -16.42 -0.15
N LYS A 53 -1.63 -16.86 1.00
CA LYS A 53 -1.37 -18.28 1.26
C LYS A 53 -2.64 -19.12 1.19
N ARG A 54 -3.75 -18.63 1.75
CA ARG A 54 -5.08 -19.27 1.63
C ARG A 54 -5.52 -19.36 0.17
N LEU A 55 -5.37 -18.28 -0.59
CA LEU A 55 -5.70 -18.26 -2.01
C LEU A 55 -4.89 -19.29 -2.81
N LEU A 56 -3.58 -19.40 -2.55
CA LEU A 56 -2.72 -20.41 -3.18
C LEU A 56 -3.16 -21.84 -2.88
N TYR A 57 -3.58 -22.11 -1.64
CA TYR A 57 -4.12 -23.42 -1.27
C TYR A 57 -5.35 -23.77 -2.13
N TYR A 58 -6.29 -22.84 -2.31
CA TYR A 58 -7.46 -23.07 -3.16
C TYR A 58 -7.14 -23.24 -4.64
N TYR A 59 -6.10 -22.58 -5.17
CA TYR A 59 -5.63 -22.83 -6.53
C TYR A 59 -5.13 -24.26 -6.74
N THR A 60 -4.53 -24.87 -5.71
CA THR A 60 -4.04 -26.26 -5.80
C THR A 60 -5.15 -27.31 -5.74
N GLU A 61 -6.33 -26.99 -5.19
CA GLU A 61 -7.48 -27.89 -5.13
C GLU A 61 -8.26 -28.01 -6.45
N GLY A 62 -7.85 -27.30 -7.51
CA GLY A 62 -8.23 -27.60 -8.91
C GLY A 62 -9.56 -27.02 -9.40
N SER A 63 -10.32 -26.33 -8.55
CA SER A 63 -11.46 -25.53 -8.96
C SER A 63 -11.00 -24.16 -9.47
N ARG A 64 -11.09 -23.90 -10.78
CA ARG A 64 -10.89 -22.54 -11.33
C ARG A 64 -12.14 -21.71 -11.08
N ASP A 65 -12.23 -21.14 -9.87
CA ASP A 65 -13.31 -20.24 -9.48
C ASP A 65 -12.98 -18.79 -9.91
N PRO A 66 -13.82 -18.11 -10.71
CA PRO A 66 -13.65 -16.69 -11.04
C PRO A 66 -13.44 -15.78 -9.82
N MET A 67 -13.97 -16.16 -8.65
CA MET A 67 -13.76 -15.45 -7.39
C MET A 67 -12.28 -15.40 -6.98
N GLN A 68 -11.48 -16.42 -7.33
CA GLN A 68 -10.04 -16.45 -7.02
C GLN A 68 -9.28 -15.33 -7.74
N THR A 69 -9.67 -15.00 -8.97
CA THR A 69 -9.07 -13.89 -9.72
C THR A 69 -9.44 -12.56 -9.09
N LYS A 70 -10.69 -12.41 -8.63
CA LYS A 70 -11.14 -11.21 -7.92
C LYS A 70 -10.36 -11.02 -6.61
N ILE A 71 -10.26 -12.06 -5.78
CA ILE A 71 -9.49 -12.03 -4.52
C ILE A 71 -8.01 -11.71 -4.79
N TYR A 72 -7.42 -12.28 -5.85
CA TYR A 72 -6.04 -11.96 -6.23
C TYR A 72 -5.86 -10.47 -6.56
N ASN A 73 -6.77 -9.90 -7.35
CA ASN A 73 -6.71 -8.49 -7.72
C ASN A 73 -6.92 -7.58 -6.50
N GLU A 74 -7.82 -7.93 -5.59
CA GLU A 74 -8.03 -7.22 -4.32
C GLU A 74 -6.75 -7.26 -3.46
N LEU A 75 -6.12 -8.42 -3.31
CA LEU A 75 -4.84 -8.53 -2.60
C LEU A 75 -3.74 -7.67 -3.23
N THR A 76 -3.71 -7.62 -4.55
CA THR A 76 -2.75 -6.79 -5.30
C THR A 76 -3.01 -5.30 -5.05
N ALA A 77 -4.27 -4.86 -5.09
CA ALA A 77 -4.66 -3.49 -4.79
C ALA A 77 -4.30 -3.11 -3.34
N SER A 78 -4.63 -3.96 -2.37
CA SER A 78 -4.27 -3.71 -0.96
C SER A 78 -2.76 -3.63 -0.74
N ALA A 79 -1.96 -4.42 -1.48
CA ALA A 79 -0.50 -4.33 -1.42
C ALA A 79 0.04 -3.01 -1.98
N TYR A 80 -0.56 -2.49 -3.07
CA TYR A 80 -0.25 -1.15 -3.58
C TYR A 80 -0.56 -0.07 -2.55
N GLU A 81 -1.76 -0.10 -1.97
CA GLU A 81 -2.19 0.88 -0.96
C GLU A 81 -1.31 0.85 0.30
N LEU A 82 -0.89 -0.35 0.72
CA LEU A 82 0.02 -0.51 1.86
C LEU A 82 1.39 0.12 1.56
N ASN A 83 1.96 -0.15 0.39
CA ASN A 83 3.22 0.43 -0.05
C ASN A 83 3.17 1.98 -0.09
N ASP A 84 2.08 2.54 -0.61
CA ASP A 84 1.87 3.99 -0.67
C ASP A 84 1.74 4.62 0.72
N ARG A 85 0.99 3.99 1.63
CA ARG A 85 0.85 4.47 3.02
C ARG A 85 2.18 4.44 3.78
N ILE A 86 2.98 3.38 3.60
CA ILE A 86 4.33 3.29 4.18
C ILE A 86 5.20 4.44 3.64
N LYS A 87 5.26 4.61 2.32
CA LYS A 87 6.02 5.70 1.69
C LYS A 87 5.59 7.07 2.22
N LEU A 88 4.29 7.35 2.24
CA LEU A 88 3.75 8.63 2.70
C LEU A 88 4.17 8.91 4.14
N LYS A 89 4.00 7.94 5.05
CA LYS A 89 4.38 8.07 6.46
C LYS A 89 5.87 8.40 6.63
N LEU A 90 6.72 7.73 5.86
CA LEU A 90 8.17 7.92 5.93
C LEU A 90 8.62 9.26 5.33
N LEU A 91 7.96 9.75 4.28
CA LEU A 91 8.24 11.06 3.70
C LEU A 91 7.80 12.19 4.63
N VAL A 92 6.63 12.08 5.26
CA VAL A 92 6.14 13.04 6.26
C VAL A 92 7.12 13.14 7.43
N ALA A 93 7.63 12.02 7.93
CA ALA A 93 8.62 12.01 9.01
C ALA A 93 9.95 12.69 8.64
N LYS A 94 10.29 12.77 7.35
CA LYS A 94 11.59 13.30 6.86
C LYS A 94 11.52 14.70 6.26
N SER A 95 10.33 15.18 5.92
CA SER A 95 10.13 16.51 5.34
C SER A 95 9.25 17.35 6.27
N PRO A 96 9.83 18.30 7.00
CA PRO A 96 9.05 19.30 7.75
C PRO A 96 8.05 20.03 6.85
N ASN A 97 8.40 20.24 5.58
CA ASN A 97 7.54 20.94 4.63
C ASN A 97 6.28 20.13 4.29
N LEU A 98 6.35 18.80 4.15
CA LEU A 98 5.14 17.97 3.93
C LEU A 98 4.23 17.97 5.17
N TYR A 99 4.81 17.91 6.37
CA TYR A 99 4.05 18.05 7.61
C TYR A 99 3.34 19.40 7.70
N PHE A 100 4.05 20.50 7.44
CA PHE A 100 3.46 21.84 7.49
C PHE A 100 2.53 22.15 6.31
N VAL A 101 2.73 21.60 5.12
CA VAL A 101 1.79 21.75 3.99
C VAL A 101 0.48 21.02 4.29
N GLY A 102 0.53 19.80 4.83
CA GLY A 102 -0.67 19.09 5.28
C GLY A 102 -1.40 19.84 6.40
N GLN A 103 -0.67 20.32 7.39
CA GLN A 103 -1.24 21.08 8.51
C GLN A 103 -1.81 22.43 8.04
N ARG A 104 -1.14 23.13 7.11
CA ARG A 104 -1.65 24.37 6.48
C ARG A 104 -2.87 24.10 5.63
N ALA A 105 -2.90 23.03 4.83
CA ALA A 105 -4.08 22.66 4.07
C ALA A 105 -5.28 22.38 5.00
N PHE A 106 -5.04 21.71 6.13
CA PHE A 106 -6.05 21.44 7.16
C PHE A 106 -6.52 22.70 7.88
N THR A 107 -5.62 23.64 8.19
CA THR A 107 -5.98 24.91 8.85
C THR A 107 -6.67 25.90 7.90
N ILE A 108 -6.26 25.93 6.63
CA ILE A 108 -6.75 26.91 5.65
C ILE A 108 -8.05 26.43 4.99
N TYR A 109 -8.22 25.11 4.81
CA TYR A 109 -9.38 24.56 4.09
C TYR A 109 -9.98 23.28 4.70
N PRO A 110 -10.44 23.30 5.97
CA PRO A 110 -11.01 22.12 6.63
C PRO A 110 -12.24 21.54 5.91
N GLU A 111 -13.11 22.39 5.35
CA GLU A 111 -14.31 21.97 4.59
C GLU A 111 -14.01 21.46 3.17
N SER A 112 -12.81 21.72 2.64
CA SER A 112 -12.49 21.37 1.25
C SER A 112 -12.10 19.91 1.08
N LEU A 113 -11.61 19.25 2.13
CA LEU A 113 -11.15 17.86 2.06
C LEU A 113 -12.31 16.87 2.02
N GLU A 114 -13.41 17.11 2.74
CA GLU A 114 -14.66 16.35 2.58
C GLU A 114 -15.19 16.51 1.16
N LYS A 115 -15.25 17.76 0.65
CA LYS A 115 -15.66 18.00 -0.74
C LYS A 115 -14.73 17.37 -1.77
N LEU A 116 -13.43 17.29 -1.49
CA LEU A 116 -12.47 16.63 -2.37
C LEU A 116 -12.67 15.12 -2.36
N ASN A 117 -12.94 14.54 -1.19
CA ASN A 117 -13.26 13.13 -1.02
C ASN A 117 -14.57 12.77 -1.75
N ASP A 118 -15.61 13.60 -1.60
CA ASP A 118 -16.89 13.42 -2.29
C ASP A 118 -16.76 13.59 -3.81
N ALA A 119 -15.91 14.51 -4.27
CA ALA A 119 -15.62 14.70 -5.69
C ALA A 119 -14.82 13.54 -6.29
N ILE A 120 -13.89 12.96 -5.52
CA ILE A 120 -13.15 11.76 -5.92
C ILE A 120 -14.12 10.57 -5.99
N ILE A 121 -14.94 10.36 -4.97
CA ILE A 121 -15.94 9.27 -4.93
C ILE A 121 -16.93 9.40 -6.10
N SER A 122 -17.44 10.60 -6.37
CA SER A 122 -18.37 10.87 -7.50
C SER A 122 -17.71 10.74 -8.88
N SER A 123 -16.38 10.69 -8.97
CA SER A 123 -15.68 10.48 -10.24
C SER A 123 -15.49 8.99 -10.60
N TYR A 124 -15.86 8.09 -9.69
CA TYR A 124 -15.79 6.64 -9.87
C TYR A 124 -17.18 5.94 -9.93
N GLU A 125 -18.28 6.70 -9.85
CA GLU A 125 -19.64 6.26 -10.21
C GLU A 125 -20.01 6.74 -11.64
#